data_AF-A0A6N9PS24-F1
#
_entry.id   AF-A0A6N9PS24-F1
#
_cell.length_a   1.000
_cell.length_b   1.000
_cell.length_c   1.000
_cell.angle_alpha   90.00
_cell.angle_beta   90.00
_cell.angle_gamma   90.00
#
_symmetry.space_group_name_H-M   'P 1'
#
loop_
_entity.id
_entity.type
_entity.pdbx_description
1 polymer ?
#
loop_
_entity_poly.entity_id
_entity_poly.type
_entity_poly.pdbx_seq_one_letter_code
_entity_poly.pdbx_strand_id
1 'polypeptide(L)'
;MVFKNTYGGGLDIQNPGYSYLNRIPTMEELYSNFDSYLSKDAKYHKNKTIIKTTAYAKPGYREYKIVGVMCKGWDFHFYRQDSDGYWSHKRGTNSGISQYDAAGIKILNPANCNRNYGQKYNNYSSFMGYYMVTYKR
;
A
#
# COMPACT_ATOMS: atom_id res chain seq x y z
N MET A 1 -5.53 2.08 -6.88
CA MET A 1 -4.66 3.24 -6.62
C MET A 1 -3.29 2.84 -7.12
N VAL A 2 -2.85 3.40 -8.24
CA VAL A 2 -1.52 3.11 -8.78
C VAL A 2 -0.70 4.35 -8.46
N PHE A 3 0.29 4.22 -7.60
CA PHE A 3 1.37 5.20 -7.52
C PHE A 3 2.15 5.01 -8.82
N LYS A 4 1.78 5.78 -9.86
CA LYS A 4 2.50 5.74 -11.12
C LYS A 4 3.79 6.51 -10.92
N ASN A 5 4.90 5.80 -11.04
CA ASN A 5 6.19 6.37 -11.37
C ASN A 5 6.07 7.00 -12.77
N THR A 6 6.26 8.31 -12.83
CA THR A 6 6.56 9.04 -14.05
C THR A 6 7.78 9.89 -13.72
N TYR A 7 8.99 9.38 -13.94
CA TYR A 7 9.90 9.83 -15.01
C TYR A 7 11.28 9.18 -14.82
N GLY A 8 11.92 8.82 -15.92
CA GLY A 8 13.25 8.22 -15.92
C GLY A 8 14.35 9.19 -15.45
N GLY A 9 15.37 8.61 -14.81
CA GLY A 9 16.68 9.23 -14.61
C GLY A 9 16.85 10.01 -13.31
N GLY A 10 17.07 9.30 -12.19
CA GLY A 10 17.65 9.87 -10.97
C GLY A 10 16.70 9.92 -9.76
N LEU A 11 16.88 8.96 -8.84
CA LEU A 11 16.30 8.91 -7.48
C LEU A 11 14.76 8.87 -7.40
N ASP A 12 14.21 7.76 -7.92
CA ASP A 12 12.82 7.30 -7.79
C ASP A 12 12.47 6.84 -6.36
N ILE A 13 12.23 7.76 -5.42
CA ILE A 13 11.83 7.37 -4.05
C ILE A 13 10.83 8.37 -3.43
N GLN A 14 9.61 8.50 -3.99
CA GLN A 14 8.52 9.12 -3.23
C GLN A 14 7.79 8.06 -2.38
N ASN A 15 8.41 7.76 -1.25
CA ASN A 15 7.84 6.96 -0.18
C ASN A 15 6.77 7.77 0.57
N PRO A 16 5.75 7.11 1.18
CA PRO A 16 4.87 7.79 2.12
C PRO A 16 5.69 8.57 3.15
N GLY A 17 5.44 9.87 3.24
CA GLY A 17 6.15 10.79 4.12
C GLY A 17 7.07 11.75 3.38
N TYR A 18 7.56 11.41 2.18
CA TYR A 18 8.40 12.32 1.40
C TYR A 18 7.67 13.61 1.07
N SER A 19 6.43 13.51 0.59
CA SER A 19 5.66 14.69 0.16
C SER A 19 5.26 15.59 1.33
N TYR A 20 5.10 15.03 2.52
CA TYR A 20 4.85 15.79 3.73
C TYR A 20 6.12 16.41 4.34
N LEU A 21 7.21 15.63 4.43
CA LEU A 21 8.46 16.04 5.06
C LEU A 21 9.36 16.88 4.15
N ASN A 22 9.09 16.86 2.84
CA ASN A 22 9.95 17.42 1.80
C ASN A 22 11.39 16.86 1.84
N ARG A 23 11.55 15.61 2.32
CA ARG A 23 12.81 14.85 2.35
C ARG A 23 12.52 13.35 2.43
N ILE A 24 13.51 12.54 2.11
CA ILE A 24 13.42 11.08 2.28
C ILE A 24 13.53 10.76 3.79
N PRO A 25 12.51 10.15 4.41
CA PRO A 25 12.60 9.68 5.79
C PRO A 25 13.59 8.51 5.94
N THR A 26 14.20 8.37 7.11
CA THR A 26 15.00 7.17 7.43
C THR A 26 14.08 5.95 7.56
N MET A 27 14.69 4.75 7.58
CA MET A 27 13.92 3.52 7.77
C MET A 27 13.21 3.47 9.12
N GLU A 28 13.86 3.92 10.17
CA GLU A 28 13.29 3.98 11.52
C GLU A 28 12.10 4.94 11.57
N GLU A 29 12.24 6.10 10.94
CA GLU A 29 11.16 7.09 10.81
C GLU A 29 9.97 6.51 10.04
N LEU A 30 10.24 5.82 8.92
CA LEU A 30 9.21 5.16 8.12
C LEU A 30 8.46 4.12 8.93
N TYR A 31 9.15 3.19 9.60
CA TYR A 31 8.48 2.16 10.39
C TYR A 31 7.65 2.74 11.54
N SER A 32 8.17 3.78 12.20
CA SER A 32 7.50 4.39 13.36
C SER A 32 6.32 5.29 12.98
N ASN A 33 6.36 5.92 11.80
CA ASN A 33 5.43 6.99 11.44
C ASN A 33 4.64 6.73 10.14
N PHE A 34 4.71 5.51 9.58
CA PHE A 34 4.12 5.21 8.28
C PHE A 34 2.65 5.60 8.17
N ASP A 35 1.84 5.35 9.20
CA ASP A 35 0.43 5.73 9.18
C ASP A 35 0.21 7.24 9.13
N SER A 36 0.96 8.01 9.92
CA SER A 36 0.94 9.48 9.91
C SER A 36 1.34 10.02 8.55
N TYR A 37 2.41 9.49 7.97
CA TYR A 37 2.92 9.87 6.66
C TYR A 37 1.94 9.56 5.54
N LEU A 38 1.40 8.34 5.49
CA LEU A 38 0.40 7.94 4.50
C LEU A 38 -0.88 8.80 4.62
N SER A 39 -1.30 9.12 5.84
CA SER A 39 -2.48 9.97 6.09
C SER A 39 -2.27 11.40 5.59
N LYS A 40 -1.06 11.95 5.77
CA LYS A 40 -0.71 13.32 5.32
C LYS A 40 -0.56 13.40 3.80
N ASP A 41 -0.08 12.32 3.18
CA ASP A 41 0.02 12.21 1.72
C ASP A 41 -1.34 11.95 1.05
N ALA A 42 -2.36 11.52 1.80
CA ALA A 42 -3.73 11.30 1.30
C ALA A 42 -4.32 12.48 0.53
N LYS A 43 -3.93 13.72 0.87
CA LYS A 43 -4.38 14.94 0.18
C LYS A 43 -4.00 14.97 -1.30
N TYR A 44 -2.92 14.32 -1.69
CA TYR A 44 -2.47 14.22 -3.09
C TYR A 44 -3.24 13.15 -3.88
N HIS A 45 -4.21 12.48 -3.26
CA HIS A 45 -4.93 11.34 -3.84
C HIS A 45 -6.41 11.64 -4.09
N LYS A 46 -6.69 12.71 -4.84
CA LYS A 46 -8.05 13.03 -5.34
C LYS A 46 -9.10 13.14 -4.22
N ASN A 47 -8.85 14.00 -3.23
CA ASN A 47 -9.77 14.29 -2.12
C ASN A 47 -10.13 13.05 -1.28
N LYS A 48 -9.12 12.31 -0.83
CA LYS A 48 -9.30 11.16 0.07
C LYS A 48 -8.75 11.44 1.46
N THR A 49 -9.31 10.77 2.46
CA THR A 49 -8.60 10.51 3.72
C THR A 49 -8.09 9.08 3.73
N ILE A 50 -6.99 8.87 4.43
CA ILE A 50 -6.48 7.55 4.76
C ILE A 50 -6.26 7.56 6.27
N ILE A 51 -6.83 6.60 6.99
CA ILE A 51 -6.71 6.51 8.46
C ILE A 51 -6.40 5.06 8.83
N LYS A 52 -5.50 4.86 9.79
CA LYS A 52 -5.16 3.52 10.31
C LYS A 52 -6.40 2.83 10.87
N THR A 53 -6.53 1.54 10.59
CA THR A 53 -7.67 0.73 11.03
C THR A 53 -7.22 -0.70 11.36
N THR A 54 -8.18 -1.61 11.56
CA THR A 54 -7.93 -3.02 11.89
C THR A 54 -8.37 -3.96 10.77
N ALA A 55 -7.93 -5.22 10.85
CA ALA A 55 -8.36 -6.28 9.94
C ALA A 55 -9.89 -6.48 9.94
N TYR A 56 -10.56 -6.21 11.06
CA TYR A 56 -11.98 -6.51 11.28
C TYR A 56 -12.94 -5.35 10.99
N ALA A 57 -12.44 -4.10 10.97
CA ALA A 57 -13.28 -2.93 10.68
C ALA A 57 -13.96 -3.06 9.31
N LYS A 58 -15.26 -2.85 9.20
CA LYS A 58 -15.96 -2.95 7.91
C LYS A 58 -16.01 -1.58 7.24
N PRO A 59 -15.68 -1.43 5.95
CA PRO A 59 -15.85 -0.17 5.24
C PRO A 59 -17.31 0.28 5.24
N GLY A 60 -17.55 1.55 5.51
CA GLY A 60 -18.85 2.18 5.40
C GLY A 60 -19.13 2.75 4.00
N TYR A 61 -20.07 3.69 3.94
CA TYR A 61 -20.40 4.40 2.71
C TYR A 61 -19.21 5.21 2.18
N ARG A 62 -18.88 5.03 0.89
CA ARG A 62 -17.71 5.66 0.22
C ARG A 62 -16.37 5.32 0.87
N GLU A 63 -16.28 4.14 1.47
CA GLU A 63 -15.04 3.66 2.07
C GLU A 63 -14.58 2.37 1.40
N TYR A 64 -13.28 2.17 1.40
CA TYR A 64 -12.68 0.88 1.12
C TYR A 64 -11.44 0.68 1.96
N LYS A 65 -11.14 -0.57 2.28
CA LYS A 65 -9.94 -0.91 3.05
C LYS A 65 -8.75 -1.14 2.13
N ILE A 66 -7.59 -0.70 2.57
CA ILE A 66 -6.30 -1.06 1.99
C ILE A 66 -5.37 -1.65 3.04
N VAL A 67 -4.37 -2.41 2.59
CA VAL A 67 -3.22 -2.82 3.40
C VAL A 67 -1.95 -2.29 2.75
N GLY A 68 -1.10 -1.65 3.54
CA GLY A 68 0.24 -1.26 3.13
C GLY A 68 1.26 -2.33 3.51
N VAL A 69 2.14 -2.67 2.57
CA VAL A 69 3.34 -3.50 2.80
C VAL A 69 4.55 -2.83 2.15
N MET A 70 5.75 -3.18 2.61
CA MET A 70 6.99 -2.56 2.17
C MET A 70 8.07 -3.61 1.90
N CYS A 71 8.85 -3.38 0.85
CA CYS A 71 10.08 -4.10 0.54
C CYS A 71 11.28 -3.31 1.09
N LYS A 72 11.73 -3.65 2.31
CA LYS A 72 12.95 -3.14 2.98
C LYS A 72 13.34 -1.68 2.66
N GLY A 73 12.38 -0.74 2.70
CA GLY A 73 12.65 0.68 2.51
C GLY A 73 12.70 1.23 1.10
N TRP A 74 12.62 0.34 0.11
CA TRP A 74 12.78 0.72 -1.28
C TRP A 74 11.44 0.95 -1.98
N ASP A 75 10.47 0.09 -1.71
CA ASP A 75 9.21 0.10 -2.45
C ASP A 75 8.02 -0.26 -1.56
N PHE A 76 6.88 0.33 -1.89
CA PHE A 76 5.61 0.15 -1.20
C PHE A 76 4.62 -0.53 -2.10
N HIS A 77 3.85 -1.43 -1.52
CA HIS A 77 2.82 -2.14 -2.25
C HIS A 77 1.54 -2.17 -1.44
N PHE A 78 0.41 -2.10 -2.15
CA PHE A 78 -0.89 -1.98 -1.54
C PHE A 78 -1.83 -3.07 -2.02
N TYR A 79 -2.60 -3.59 -1.08
CA TYR A 79 -3.76 -4.44 -1.34
C TYR A 79 -5.02 -3.64 -1.10
N ARG A 80 -6.08 -3.94 -1.84
CA ARG A 80 -7.42 -3.39 -1.62
C ARG A 80 -8.39 -4.52 -1.33
N GLN A 81 -9.26 -4.33 -0.35
CA GLN A 81 -10.34 -5.27 -0.08
C GLN A 81 -11.43 -5.14 -1.15
N ASP A 82 -11.84 -6.27 -1.69
CA ASP A 82 -12.92 -6.39 -2.66
C ASP A 82 -14.26 -6.69 -1.98
N SER A 83 -15.36 -6.56 -2.72
CA SER A 83 -16.72 -6.73 -2.18
C SER A 83 -17.03 -8.17 -1.77
N ASP A 84 -16.28 -9.14 -2.30
CA ASP A 84 -16.38 -10.56 -1.97
C ASP A 84 -15.59 -10.96 -0.70
N GLY A 85 -14.94 -9.99 -0.05
CA GLY A 85 -14.15 -10.20 1.16
C GLY A 85 -12.69 -10.60 0.93
N TYR A 86 -12.31 -10.89 -0.32
CA TYR A 86 -10.92 -11.13 -0.70
C TYR A 86 -10.17 -9.82 -0.94
N TRP A 87 -8.88 -9.94 -1.25
CA TRP A 87 -8.01 -8.80 -1.45
C TRP A 87 -7.29 -8.87 -2.79
N SER A 88 -7.41 -7.79 -3.55
CA SER A 88 -6.74 -7.62 -4.83
C SER A 88 -5.48 -6.76 -4.73
N HIS A 89 -4.52 -7.04 -5.60
CA HIS A 89 -3.32 -6.23 -5.79
C HIS A 89 -2.82 -6.23 -7.24
N LYS A 90 -1.91 -5.31 -7.57
CA LYS A 90 -1.27 -5.19 -8.89
C LYS A 90 0.25 -5.18 -8.75
N ARG A 91 0.94 -6.17 -9.29
CA ARG A 91 2.39 -6.44 -9.14
C ARG A 91 3.29 -5.61 -10.07
N GLY A 92 2.96 -4.33 -10.28
CA GLY A 92 3.68 -3.44 -11.21
C GLY A 92 2.96 -3.18 -12.53
N THR A 93 3.54 -2.34 -13.39
CA THR A 93 2.86 -1.68 -14.52
C THR A 93 2.20 -2.65 -15.52
N ASN A 94 2.90 -3.71 -15.89
CA ASN A 94 2.49 -4.68 -16.93
C ASN A 94 1.69 -5.87 -16.39
N SER A 95 1.41 -5.90 -15.08
CA SER A 95 0.63 -6.98 -14.47
C SER A 95 -0.86 -6.64 -14.42
N GLY A 96 -1.72 -7.65 -14.49
CA GLY A 96 -3.15 -7.51 -14.19
C GLY A 96 -3.41 -7.32 -12.69
N ILE A 97 -4.63 -6.93 -12.35
CA ILE A 97 -5.14 -7.03 -10.98
C ILE A 97 -5.34 -8.51 -10.65
N SER A 98 -4.89 -8.95 -9.48
CA SER A 98 -4.94 -10.35 -9.02
C SER A 98 -5.44 -10.42 -7.57
N GLN A 99 -6.26 -11.43 -7.26
CA GLN A 99 -6.62 -11.81 -5.89
C GLN A 99 -5.73 -12.94 -5.32
N TYR A 100 -4.77 -13.42 -6.11
CA TYR A 100 -3.90 -14.53 -5.75
C TYR A 100 -2.54 -14.06 -5.30
N ASP A 101 -2.02 -14.70 -4.25
CA ASP A 101 -0.70 -14.48 -3.72
C ASP A 101 0.39 -15.21 -4.54
N ALA A 102 1.64 -15.17 -4.07
CA ALA A 102 2.77 -15.79 -4.78
C ALA A 102 2.72 -17.32 -4.82
N ALA A 103 1.92 -17.95 -3.96
CA ALA A 103 1.66 -19.39 -3.99
C ALA A 103 0.43 -19.77 -4.83
N GLY A 104 -0.26 -18.80 -5.44
CA GLY A 104 -1.51 -19.04 -6.17
C GLY A 104 -2.72 -19.22 -5.26
N ILE A 105 -2.66 -18.75 -4.01
CA ILE A 105 -3.75 -18.84 -3.04
C ILE A 105 -4.52 -17.53 -3.00
N LYS A 106 -5.86 -17.59 -2.96
CA LYS A 106 -6.69 -16.39 -2.79
C LYS A 106 -6.39 -15.68 -1.47
N ILE A 107 -6.21 -14.37 -1.52
CA ILE A 107 -5.79 -13.57 -0.37
C ILE A 107 -7.01 -13.22 0.47
N LEU A 108 -7.14 -13.86 1.63
CA LEU A 108 -8.13 -13.50 2.67
C LEU A 108 -7.59 -12.46 3.67
N ASN A 109 -6.29 -12.54 3.96
CA ASN A 109 -5.61 -11.65 4.89
C ASN A 109 -4.24 -11.26 4.30
N PRO A 110 -4.08 -10.02 3.82
CA PRO A 110 -2.82 -9.58 3.24
C PRO A 110 -1.66 -9.52 4.24
N ALA A 111 -1.89 -9.50 5.55
CA ALA A 111 -0.82 -9.52 6.55
C ALA A 111 -0.06 -10.86 6.58
N ASN A 112 -0.69 -11.95 6.14
CA ASN A 112 -0.15 -13.32 6.23
C ASN A 112 0.06 -14.01 4.87
N CYS A 113 -0.25 -13.36 3.75
CA CYS A 113 -0.13 -13.98 2.43
C CYS A 113 1.33 -14.12 1.96
N ASN A 114 1.57 -15.05 1.03
CA ASN A 114 2.89 -15.20 0.43
C ASN A 114 3.16 -14.08 -0.58
N ARG A 115 4.22 -13.30 -0.35
CA ARG A 115 4.61 -12.17 -1.20
C ARG A 115 5.94 -12.38 -1.93
N ASN A 116 6.52 -13.58 -1.81
CA ASN A 116 7.78 -13.91 -2.47
C ASN A 116 7.51 -14.44 -3.88
N TYR A 117 7.56 -13.56 -4.87
CA TYR A 117 7.36 -13.92 -6.29
C TYR A 117 8.66 -14.42 -6.98
N GLY A 118 9.70 -14.72 -6.22
CA GLY A 118 11.00 -15.15 -6.71
C GLY A 118 12.01 -14.01 -6.87
N GLN A 119 13.26 -14.36 -7.14
CA GLN A 119 14.43 -13.46 -7.08
C GLN A 119 14.37 -12.24 -8.00
N LYS A 120 13.54 -12.28 -9.06
CA LYS A 120 13.37 -11.18 -10.02
C LYS A 120 12.46 -10.05 -9.50
N TYR A 121 11.74 -10.27 -8.40
CA TYR A 121 10.70 -9.34 -7.94
C TYR A 121 10.94 -8.91 -6.50
N ASN A 122 10.47 -7.70 -6.17
CA ASN A 122 10.51 -7.16 -4.81
C ASN A 122 9.73 -8.05 -3.84
N ASN A 123 10.35 -8.37 -2.70
CA ASN A 123 9.72 -9.11 -1.62
C ASN A 123 9.21 -8.13 -0.55
N TYR A 124 7.91 -7.86 -0.56
CA TYR A 124 7.27 -6.92 0.37
C TYR A 124 7.01 -7.56 1.74
N SER A 125 8.07 -7.99 2.42
CA SER A 125 7.98 -8.75 3.66
C SER A 125 7.42 -7.97 4.84
N SER A 126 7.57 -6.64 4.86
CA SER A 126 7.20 -5.81 6.00
C SER A 126 5.73 -5.40 5.93
N PHE A 127 4.93 -5.86 6.89
CA PHE A 127 3.55 -5.41 7.05
C PHE A 127 3.51 -4.05 7.75
N MET A 128 2.84 -3.06 7.16
CA MET A 128 2.79 -1.70 7.70
C MET A 128 1.47 -1.38 8.41
N GLY A 129 0.35 -1.96 7.95
CA GLY A 129 -0.94 -1.77 8.59
C GLY A 129 -2.14 -1.91 7.66
N TYR A 130 -3.32 -1.90 8.29
CA TYR A 130 -4.60 -1.71 7.61
C TYR A 130 -4.98 -0.25 7.64
N TYR A 131 -5.62 0.22 6.57
CA TYR A 131 -6.09 1.60 6.46
C TYR A 131 -7.48 1.65 5.84
N MET A 132 -8.31 2.56 6.35
CA MET A 132 -9.58 2.92 5.72
C MET A 132 -9.34 4.12 4.81
N VAL A 133 -9.80 4.01 3.58
CA VAL A 133 -9.77 5.10 2.60
C VAL A 133 -11.18 5.61 2.37
N THR A 134 -11.40 6.89 2.64
CA THR A 134 -12.72 7.53 2.52
C THR A 134 -12.67 8.62 1.46
N TYR A 135 -13.66 8.67 0.56
CA TYR A 135 -13.80 9.78 -0.38
C TYR A 135 -14.43 10.98 0.31
N LYS A 136 -13.70 12.10 0.41
CA LYS A 136 -14.25 13.36 0.92
C LYS A 136 -15.36 13.89 0.00
N ARG A 137 -16.26 14.69 0.56
CA ARG A 137 -17.20 15.52 -0.19
C ARG A 137 -16.50 16.76 -0.72
#